data_AF-A0AAE6X5A8-F1
#
_entry.id   AF-A0AAE6X5A8-F1
#
_cell.length_a   1.000
_cell.length_b   1.000
_cell.length_c   1.000
_cell.angle_alpha   90.00
_cell.angle_beta   90.00
_cell.angle_gamma   90.00
#
_symmetry.space_group_name_H-M   'P 1'
#
loop_
_entity.id
_entity.type
_entity.pdbx_description
1 polymer ?
#
loop_
_entity_poly.entity_id
_entity_poly.type
_entity_poly.pdbx_seq_one_letter_code
_entity_poly.pdbx_strand_id
1 'polypeptide(L)'
;MKPLKLTVAACLLASIVPNLSLANDLSKRVGTNEAKIENLETRLGLTTNQAVAAVNLAAENQSKKADKTYVDAKLREKANLADIETRFVDVHAILGGKADKTELAQKSDKTYVDGKLSEKADKTELAKKADQSYVDGKLNEKADKTELAKKADQSYVDGKLSEKADKTALTALDLRVKQNQEAIASLKPANIEGLKARTAKLEASVSKLNAQVQSNTQRLDKLNEELKRGLATQAALSGLFQPYSVGKFNVTAAVGGYQSKSAVAVGAGYRFNAHFAAKAGVAMSTGDNNASYNVGVNYEF
;
A
#
# COMPACT_ATOMS: atom_id res chain seq x y z
N MET A 1 -50.58 -116.02 -164.30
CA MET A 1 -50.59 -115.37 -162.96
C MET A 1 -50.38 -113.87 -163.12
N LYS A 2 -51.22 -113.04 -162.46
CA LYS A 2 -51.01 -111.62 -162.01
C LYS A 2 -50.82 -110.59 -163.14
N PRO A 3 -51.26 -109.31 -163.06
CA PRO A 3 -51.04 -108.33 -161.97
C PRO A 3 -52.26 -107.41 -161.69
N LEU A 4 -52.24 -106.58 -160.63
CA LEU A 4 -53.21 -105.46 -160.49
C LEU A 4 -52.90 -104.34 -159.44
N LYS A 5 -51.74 -104.20 -158.80
CA LYS A 5 -51.64 -103.42 -157.52
C LYS A 5 -51.11 -101.96 -157.53
N LEU A 6 -50.77 -101.29 -158.65
CA LEU A 6 -49.94 -100.07 -158.57
C LEU A 6 -50.65 -98.68 -158.59
N THR A 7 -51.86 -98.50 -159.12
CA THR A 7 -52.25 -97.15 -159.60
C THR A 7 -52.83 -96.16 -158.57
N VAL A 8 -53.38 -96.59 -157.44
CA VAL A 8 -54.22 -95.71 -156.59
C VAL A 8 -53.43 -94.63 -155.77
N ALA A 9 -52.10 -94.54 -155.85
CA ALA A 9 -51.27 -93.75 -154.91
C ALA A 9 -51.11 -92.24 -155.21
N ALA A 10 -51.27 -91.80 -156.45
CA ALA A 10 -50.79 -90.46 -156.85
C ALA A 10 -51.70 -89.30 -156.42
N CYS A 11 -53.03 -89.47 -156.49
CA CYS A 11 -53.97 -88.36 -156.28
C CYS A 11 -53.98 -87.85 -154.83
N LEU A 12 -53.64 -88.69 -153.87
CA LEU A 12 -53.61 -88.31 -152.46
C LEU A 12 -52.49 -87.29 -152.12
N LEU A 13 -51.46 -87.14 -152.96
CA LEU A 13 -50.25 -86.39 -152.60
C LEU A 13 -50.42 -84.86 -152.59
N ALA A 14 -51.36 -84.31 -153.36
CA ALA A 14 -51.46 -82.86 -153.51
C ALA A 14 -52.09 -82.15 -152.30
N SER A 15 -53.00 -82.81 -151.54
CA SER A 15 -53.72 -82.17 -150.43
C SER A 15 -52.97 -82.24 -149.09
N ILE A 16 -51.96 -83.09 -149.02
CA ILE A 16 -51.30 -83.43 -147.76
C ILE A 16 -50.28 -82.36 -147.36
N VAL A 17 -49.68 -81.65 -148.31
CA VAL A 17 -48.47 -80.83 -148.09
C VAL A 17 -48.70 -79.56 -147.26
N PRO A 18 -49.72 -78.71 -147.48
CA PRO A 18 -49.89 -77.46 -146.72
C PRO A 18 -50.35 -77.72 -145.30
N ASN A 19 -51.22 -78.73 -145.14
CA ASN A 19 -51.68 -79.16 -143.83
C ASN A 19 -50.53 -79.76 -143.03
N LEU A 20 -49.56 -80.39 -143.71
CA LEU A 20 -48.32 -80.80 -143.08
C LEU A 20 -47.51 -79.59 -142.60
N SER A 21 -47.45 -78.49 -143.36
CA SER A 21 -46.72 -77.28 -142.97
C SER A 21 -47.30 -76.63 -141.71
N LEU A 22 -48.62 -76.42 -141.66
CA LEU A 22 -49.27 -75.82 -140.49
C LEU A 22 -49.21 -76.75 -139.26
N ALA A 23 -49.42 -78.06 -139.47
CA ALA A 23 -49.29 -79.06 -138.41
C ALA A 23 -47.86 -79.09 -137.84
N ASN A 24 -46.84 -78.90 -138.69
CA ASN A 24 -45.45 -78.89 -138.26
C ASN A 24 -45.09 -77.60 -137.49
N ASP A 25 -45.62 -76.44 -137.90
CA ASP A 25 -45.40 -75.18 -137.18
C ASP A 25 -46.15 -75.14 -135.85
N LEU A 26 -47.35 -75.73 -135.78
CA LEU A 26 -48.06 -75.93 -134.53
C LEU A 26 -47.30 -76.87 -133.59
N SER A 27 -46.80 -77.99 -134.13
CA SER A 27 -45.99 -78.95 -133.36
C SER A 27 -44.71 -78.30 -132.81
N LYS A 28 -44.03 -77.46 -133.59
CA LYS A 28 -42.88 -76.67 -133.12
C LYS A 28 -43.24 -75.69 -132.00
N ARG A 29 -44.34 -74.95 -132.13
CA ARG A 29 -44.79 -74.00 -131.10
C ARG A 29 -45.21 -74.71 -129.82
N VAL A 30 -45.88 -75.86 -129.94
CA VAL A 30 -46.24 -76.71 -128.80
C VAL A 30 -44.98 -77.21 -128.09
N GLY A 31 -44.02 -77.79 -128.81
CA GLY A 31 -42.77 -78.27 -128.18
C GLY A 31 -41.94 -77.15 -127.53
N THR A 32 -41.91 -75.96 -128.13
CA THR A 32 -41.20 -74.80 -127.54
C THR A 32 -41.86 -74.32 -126.24
N ASN A 33 -43.18 -74.37 -126.16
CA ASN A 33 -43.90 -73.99 -124.93
C ASN A 33 -43.77 -75.06 -123.86
N GLU A 34 -43.80 -76.33 -124.23
CA GLU A 34 -43.58 -77.47 -123.33
C GLU A 34 -42.23 -77.33 -122.61
N ALA A 35 -41.14 -77.03 -123.35
CA ALA A 35 -39.83 -76.79 -122.75
C ALA A 35 -39.78 -75.55 -121.83
N LYS A 36 -40.52 -74.48 -122.15
CA LYS A 36 -40.60 -73.29 -121.27
C LYS A 36 -41.37 -73.59 -119.98
N ILE A 37 -42.44 -74.37 -120.08
CA ILE A 37 -43.22 -74.82 -118.93
C ILE A 37 -42.31 -75.65 -118.03
N GLU A 38 -41.58 -76.62 -118.59
CA GLU A 38 -40.66 -77.46 -117.82
C GLU A 38 -39.56 -76.62 -117.13
N ASN A 39 -38.98 -75.63 -117.81
CA ASN A 39 -37.99 -74.72 -117.21
C ASN A 39 -38.57 -73.84 -116.10
N LEU A 40 -39.80 -73.34 -116.28
CA LEU A 40 -40.50 -72.57 -115.26
C LEU A 40 -40.83 -73.44 -114.05
N GLU A 41 -41.27 -74.68 -114.26
CA GLU A 41 -41.50 -75.66 -113.20
C GLU A 41 -40.20 -75.96 -112.43
N THR A 42 -39.06 -76.14 -113.11
CA THR A 42 -37.78 -76.34 -112.43
C THR A 42 -37.36 -75.12 -111.62
N ARG A 43 -37.51 -73.90 -112.18
CA ARG A 43 -37.18 -72.65 -111.49
C ARG A 43 -38.11 -72.38 -110.32
N LEU A 44 -39.40 -72.66 -110.45
CA LEU A 44 -40.36 -72.59 -109.36
C LEU A 44 -39.98 -73.57 -108.23
N GLY A 45 -39.63 -74.82 -108.57
CA GLY A 45 -39.12 -75.79 -107.59
C GLY A 45 -37.88 -75.32 -106.84
N LEU A 46 -36.88 -74.81 -107.56
CA LEU A 46 -35.63 -74.28 -106.97
C LEU A 46 -35.90 -73.08 -106.04
N THR A 47 -36.74 -72.14 -106.46
CA THR A 47 -37.04 -70.92 -105.68
C THR A 47 -37.84 -71.26 -104.41
N THR A 48 -38.76 -72.22 -104.49
CA THR A 48 -39.56 -72.68 -103.34
C THR A 48 -38.66 -73.36 -102.30
N ASN A 49 -37.72 -74.22 -102.74
CA ASN A 49 -36.79 -74.90 -101.84
C ASN A 49 -35.84 -73.93 -101.12
N GLN A 50 -35.35 -72.89 -101.80
CA GLN A 50 -34.52 -71.86 -101.16
C GLN A 50 -35.29 -71.03 -100.12
N ALA A 51 -36.54 -70.67 -100.42
CA ALA A 51 -37.40 -69.94 -99.47
C ALA A 51 -37.70 -70.78 -98.22
N VAL A 52 -38.01 -72.07 -98.38
CA VAL A 52 -38.24 -73.00 -97.25
C VAL A 52 -36.99 -73.15 -96.38
N ALA A 53 -35.80 -73.26 -96.98
CA ALA A 53 -34.54 -73.34 -96.22
C ALA A 53 -34.28 -72.07 -95.38
N ALA A 54 -34.53 -70.87 -95.95
CA ALA A 54 -34.37 -69.61 -95.23
C ALA A 54 -35.36 -69.48 -94.06
N VAL A 55 -36.61 -69.90 -94.26
CA VAL A 55 -37.65 -69.92 -93.20
C VAL A 55 -37.25 -70.86 -92.06
N ASN A 56 -36.76 -72.07 -92.38
CA ASN A 56 -36.33 -73.04 -91.37
C ASN A 56 -35.13 -72.54 -90.55
N LEU A 57 -34.12 -71.94 -91.20
CA LEU A 57 -32.96 -71.39 -90.49
C LEU A 57 -33.34 -70.23 -89.55
N ALA A 58 -34.29 -69.38 -89.98
CA ALA A 58 -34.82 -68.30 -89.15
C ALA A 58 -35.61 -68.83 -87.94
N ALA A 59 -36.42 -69.88 -88.14
CA ALA A 59 -37.14 -70.56 -87.07
C ALA A 59 -36.19 -71.20 -86.05
N GLU A 60 -35.12 -71.86 -86.51
CA GLU A 60 -34.11 -72.47 -85.64
C GLU A 60 -33.35 -71.42 -84.82
N ASN A 61 -33.00 -70.27 -85.43
CA ASN A 61 -32.36 -69.16 -84.74
C ASN A 61 -33.26 -68.48 -83.69
N GLN A 62 -34.56 -68.33 -83.97
CA GLN A 62 -35.51 -67.86 -82.95
C GLN A 62 -35.68 -68.88 -81.83
N SER A 63 -35.80 -70.17 -82.14
CA SER A 63 -35.92 -71.23 -81.15
C SER A 63 -34.70 -71.28 -80.21
N LYS A 64 -33.47 -71.18 -80.75
CA LYS A 64 -32.24 -71.09 -79.94
C LYS A 64 -32.20 -69.86 -79.02
N LYS A 65 -32.75 -68.72 -79.46
CA LYS A 65 -32.83 -67.49 -78.63
C LYS A 65 -33.95 -67.54 -77.58
N ALA A 66 -34.98 -68.36 -77.80
CA ALA A 66 -36.06 -68.61 -76.85
C ALA A 66 -35.77 -69.80 -75.92
N ASP A 67 -34.75 -70.60 -76.21
CA ASP A 67 -34.32 -71.72 -75.37
C ASP A 67 -33.90 -71.23 -73.98
N LYS A 68 -34.48 -71.86 -72.97
CA LYS A 68 -34.25 -71.53 -71.56
C LYS A 68 -32.77 -71.57 -71.20
N THR A 69 -32.01 -72.51 -71.75
CA THR A 69 -30.57 -72.66 -71.48
C THR A 69 -29.78 -71.48 -72.03
N TYR A 70 -30.09 -71.02 -73.26
CA TYR A 70 -29.44 -69.85 -73.85
C TYR A 70 -29.77 -68.55 -73.10
N VAL A 71 -31.06 -68.36 -72.75
CA VAL A 71 -31.51 -67.20 -71.97
C VAL A 71 -30.90 -67.21 -70.56
N ASP A 72 -30.86 -68.35 -69.88
CA ASP A 72 -30.25 -68.51 -68.56
C ASP A 72 -28.72 -68.31 -68.61
N ALA A 73 -28.04 -68.72 -69.69
CA ALA A 73 -26.61 -68.47 -69.88
C ALA A 73 -26.31 -66.96 -70.05
N LYS A 74 -27.10 -66.25 -70.88
CA LYS A 74 -26.95 -64.79 -71.06
C LYS A 74 -27.35 -63.99 -69.83
N LEU A 75 -28.34 -64.46 -69.07
CA LEU A 75 -28.69 -63.88 -67.77
C LEU A 75 -27.56 -64.09 -66.75
N ARG A 76 -26.88 -65.24 -66.72
CA ARG A 76 -25.69 -65.43 -65.86
C ARG A 76 -24.51 -64.55 -66.24
N GLU A 77 -24.34 -64.24 -67.53
CA GLU A 77 -23.29 -63.31 -67.99
C GLU A 77 -23.59 -61.85 -67.58
N LYS A 78 -24.87 -61.43 -67.56
CA LYS A 78 -25.30 -60.07 -67.17
C LYS A 78 -25.50 -59.89 -65.67
N ALA A 79 -26.07 -60.89 -65.01
CA ALA A 79 -26.21 -60.96 -63.57
C ALA A 79 -25.06 -61.83 -63.07
N ASN A 80 -23.93 -61.19 -62.79
CA ASN A 80 -22.75 -61.84 -62.24
C ASN A 80 -23.10 -62.31 -60.82
N LEU A 81 -23.77 -63.46 -60.71
CA LEU A 81 -24.38 -63.97 -59.46
C LEU A 81 -23.32 -64.12 -58.37
N ALA A 82 -22.11 -64.52 -58.78
CA ALA A 82 -20.93 -64.60 -57.94
C ALA A 82 -20.54 -63.23 -57.35
N ASP A 83 -20.64 -62.14 -58.11
CA ASP A 83 -20.34 -60.78 -57.62
C ASP A 83 -21.42 -60.29 -56.64
N ILE A 84 -22.69 -60.63 -56.88
CA ILE A 84 -23.79 -60.32 -55.96
C ILE A 84 -23.67 -61.12 -54.66
N GLU A 85 -23.37 -62.42 -54.73
CA GLU A 85 -23.14 -63.26 -53.54
C GLU A 85 -21.90 -62.80 -52.77
N THR A 86 -20.79 -62.49 -53.46
CA THR A 86 -19.59 -61.98 -52.80
C THR A 86 -19.87 -60.65 -52.10
N ARG A 87 -20.59 -59.72 -52.76
CA ARG A 87 -20.99 -58.45 -52.14
C ARG A 87 -21.97 -58.63 -50.97
N PHE A 88 -22.86 -59.61 -51.02
CA PHE A 88 -23.76 -59.91 -49.90
C PHE A 88 -23.00 -60.53 -48.72
N VAL A 89 -22.04 -61.42 -48.99
CA VAL A 89 -21.15 -62.00 -47.97
C VAL A 89 -20.28 -60.92 -47.33
N ASP A 90 -19.70 -60.02 -48.12
CA ASP A 90 -18.90 -58.89 -47.63
C ASP A 90 -19.76 -57.93 -46.78
N VAL A 91 -20.97 -57.59 -47.23
CA VAL A 91 -21.90 -56.76 -46.45
C VAL A 91 -22.29 -57.46 -45.14
N HIS A 92 -22.53 -58.78 -45.15
CA HIS A 92 -22.88 -59.53 -43.95
C HIS A 92 -21.70 -59.63 -42.98
N ALA A 93 -20.48 -59.84 -43.47
CA ALA A 93 -19.26 -59.84 -42.69
C ALA A 93 -18.94 -58.46 -42.09
N ILE A 94 -19.10 -57.39 -42.86
CA ILE A 94 -18.91 -56.01 -42.40
C ILE A 94 -19.96 -55.65 -41.34
N LEU A 95 -21.22 -56.03 -41.53
CA LEU A 95 -22.28 -55.79 -40.54
C LEU A 95 -22.08 -56.63 -39.28
N GLY A 96 -21.65 -57.89 -39.38
CA GLY A 96 -21.31 -58.72 -38.23
C GLY A 96 -20.11 -58.19 -37.44
N GLY A 97 -19.08 -57.69 -38.13
CA GLY A 97 -17.92 -57.07 -37.50
C GLY A 97 -18.17 -55.69 -36.92
N LYS A 98 -19.04 -54.87 -37.53
CA LYS A 98 -19.46 -53.56 -36.98
C LYS A 98 -20.50 -53.68 -35.87
N ALA A 99 -21.30 -54.74 -35.87
CA ALA A 99 -22.22 -55.09 -34.80
C ALA A 99 -21.52 -55.93 -33.73
N ASP A 100 -20.27 -55.57 -33.38
CA ASP A 100 -19.58 -56.15 -32.24
C ASP A 100 -20.27 -55.69 -30.94
N LYS A 101 -21.38 -56.38 -30.63
CA LYS A 101 -22.11 -56.25 -29.38
C LYS A 101 -21.22 -56.59 -28.19
N THR A 102 -20.11 -57.32 -28.38
CA THR A 102 -19.24 -57.72 -27.28
C THR A 102 -18.37 -56.55 -26.82
N GLU A 103 -17.82 -55.74 -27.73
CA GLU A 103 -17.06 -54.55 -27.34
C GLU A 103 -17.96 -53.48 -26.70
N LEU A 104 -19.18 -53.28 -27.24
CA LEU A 104 -20.15 -52.36 -26.66
C LEU A 104 -20.67 -52.84 -25.30
N ALA A 105 -20.94 -54.15 -25.15
CA ALA A 105 -21.32 -54.74 -23.88
C ALA A 105 -20.18 -54.70 -22.86
N GLN A 106 -18.93 -54.91 -23.28
CA GLN A 106 -17.77 -54.72 -22.40
C GLN A 106 -17.62 -53.26 -21.97
N LYS A 107 -17.80 -52.30 -22.87
CA LYS A 107 -17.68 -50.86 -22.55
C LYS A 107 -18.85 -50.31 -21.73
N SER A 108 -20.00 -50.97 -21.72
CA SER A 108 -21.16 -50.65 -20.85
C SER A 108 -21.24 -51.52 -19.61
N ASP A 109 -20.45 -52.59 -19.53
CA ASP A 109 -20.37 -53.46 -18.35
C ASP A 109 -19.90 -52.64 -17.14
N LYS A 110 -20.65 -52.80 -16.06
CA LYS A 110 -20.40 -52.06 -14.81
C LYS A 110 -18.98 -52.26 -14.32
N THR A 111 -18.41 -53.46 -14.47
CA THR A 111 -17.05 -53.79 -14.02
C THR A 111 -15.99 -53.04 -14.83
N TYR A 112 -16.16 -52.95 -16.15
CA TYR A 112 -15.25 -52.18 -17.01
C TYR A 112 -15.34 -50.68 -16.75
N VAL A 113 -16.56 -50.14 -16.64
CA VAL A 113 -16.78 -48.72 -16.33
C VAL A 113 -16.24 -48.36 -14.96
N ASP A 114 -16.49 -49.19 -13.94
CA ASP A 114 -15.95 -49.01 -12.58
C ASP A 114 -14.42 -49.12 -12.57
N GLY A 115 -13.84 -50.03 -13.35
CA GLY A 115 -12.38 -50.16 -13.53
C GLY A 115 -11.75 -48.90 -14.14
N LYS A 116 -12.30 -48.39 -15.25
CA LYS A 116 -11.82 -47.16 -15.89
C LYS A 116 -12.05 -45.91 -15.04
N LEU A 117 -13.15 -45.85 -14.28
CA LEU A 117 -13.37 -44.80 -13.29
C LEU A 117 -12.35 -44.90 -12.15
N SER A 118 -12.00 -46.09 -11.68
CA SER A 118 -10.99 -46.28 -10.63
C SER A 118 -9.57 -45.95 -11.11
N GLU A 119 -9.26 -46.12 -12.40
CA GLU A 119 -8.00 -45.64 -13.00
C GLU A 119 -7.94 -44.12 -13.12
N LYS A 120 -9.07 -43.45 -13.44
CA LYS A 120 -9.15 -41.98 -13.58
C LYS A 120 -9.32 -41.23 -12.25
N ALA A 121 -10.05 -41.83 -11.31
CA ALA A 121 -10.20 -41.30 -9.98
C ALA A 121 -9.05 -41.81 -9.14
N ASP A 122 -7.95 -41.06 -9.12
CA ASP A 122 -6.88 -41.28 -8.17
C ASP A 122 -7.38 -40.96 -6.75
N LYS A 123 -8.14 -41.90 -6.20
CA LYS A 123 -8.65 -41.87 -4.82
C LYS A 123 -7.49 -41.77 -3.84
N THR A 124 -6.29 -42.21 -4.23
CA THR A 124 -5.11 -42.16 -3.35
C THR A 124 -4.57 -40.74 -3.20
N GLU A 125 -4.51 -39.95 -4.27
CA GLU A 125 -4.12 -38.54 -4.18
C GLU A 125 -5.19 -37.68 -3.49
N LEU A 126 -6.47 -37.96 -3.72
CA LEU A 126 -7.55 -37.26 -3.03
C LEU A 126 -7.58 -37.62 -1.53
N ALA A 127 -7.40 -38.89 -1.18
CA ALA A 127 -7.29 -39.34 0.21
C ALA A 127 -6.06 -38.75 0.88
N LYS A 128 -4.90 -38.68 0.21
CA LYS A 128 -3.70 -38.00 0.75
C LYS A 128 -3.93 -36.51 1.00
N LYS A 129 -4.67 -35.81 0.13
CA LYS A 129 -4.96 -34.37 0.32
C LYS A 129 -6.03 -34.10 1.38
N ALA A 130 -6.90 -35.07 1.65
CA ALA A 130 -7.87 -35.01 2.75
C ALA A 130 -7.34 -35.60 4.06
N ASP A 131 -6.20 -36.31 4.01
CA ASP A 131 -5.56 -36.91 5.17
C ASP A 131 -5.13 -35.82 6.16
N GLN A 132 -5.49 -36.04 7.41
CA GLN A 132 -5.25 -35.08 8.47
C GLN A 132 -3.75 -34.81 8.65
N SER A 133 -2.88 -35.82 8.49
CA SER A 133 -1.45 -35.65 8.62
C SER A 133 -0.85 -34.80 7.49
N TYR A 134 -1.37 -34.92 6.26
CA TYR A 134 -0.94 -34.06 5.15
C TYR A 134 -1.39 -32.61 5.34
N VAL A 135 -2.65 -32.40 5.74
CA VAL A 135 -3.22 -31.06 5.99
C VAL A 135 -2.50 -30.40 7.17
N ASP A 136 -2.28 -31.13 8.27
CA ASP A 136 -1.53 -30.65 9.44
C ASP A 136 -0.06 -30.34 9.11
N GLY A 137 0.58 -31.14 8.26
CA GLY A 137 1.93 -30.87 7.75
C GLY A 137 2.00 -29.55 6.97
N LYS A 138 1.08 -29.32 6.03
CA LYS A 138 1.01 -28.06 5.26
C LYS A 138 0.61 -26.85 6.09
N LEU A 139 -0.23 -27.04 7.11
CA LEU A 139 -0.55 -25.99 8.08
C LEU A 139 0.65 -25.66 8.97
N ASN A 140 1.43 -26.65 9.40
CA ASN A 140 2.66 -26.43 10.17
C ASN A 140 3.78 -25.79 9.33
N GLU A 141 3.89 -26.07 8.03
CA GLU A 141 4.80 -25.34 7.12
C GLU A 141 4.40 -23.86 6.95
N LYS A 142 3.10 -23.55 6.91
CA LYS A 142 2.60 -22.16 6.77
C LYS A 142 2.59 -21.37 8.09
N ALA A 143 2.47 -22.05 9.21
CA ALA A 143 2.49 -21.43 10.52
C ALA A 143 3.95 -21.30 11.00
N ASP A 144 4.56 -20.14 10.77
CA ASP A 144 5.83 -19.77 11.39
C ASP A 144 5.62 -19.53 12.90
N LYS A 145 5.35 -20.62 13.62
CA LYS A 145 5.18 -20.67 15.08
C LYS A 145 6.47 -20.27 15.78
N THR A 146 7.61 -20.41 15.11
CA THR A 146 8.93 -20.06 15.60
C THR A 146 9.12 -18.55 15.77
N GLU A 147 8.75 -17.73 14.80
CA GLU A 147 8.81 -16.27 14.95
C GLU A 147 7.79 -15.73 15.96
N LEU A 148 6.60 -16.35 16.01
CA LEU A 148 5.58 -15.97 16.99
C LEU A 148 6.03 -16.33 18.42
N ALA A 149 6.61 -17.52 18.61
CA ALA A 149 7.14 -17.96 19.90
C ALA A 149 8.31 -17.07 20.36
N LYS A 150 9.22 -16.68 19.45
CA LYS A 150 10.29 -15.72 19.79
C LYS A 150 9.74 -14.36 20.23
N LYS A 151 8.69 -13.85 19.57
CA LYS A 151 8.09 -12.55 19.94
C LYS A 151 7.25 -12.60 21.20
N ALA A 152 6.74 -13.76 21.58
CA ALA A 152 6.04 -14.00 22.84
C ALA A 152 6.97 -14.42 23.98
N ASP A 153 8.23 -14.75 23.67
CA ASP A 153 9.23 -15.15 24.67
C ASP A 153 9.52 -13.99 25.63
N GLN A 154 9.42 -14.30 26.92
CA GLN A 154 9.65 -13.37 28.02
C GLN A 154 11.04 -12.72 27.91
N SER A 155 12.08 -13.49 27.60
CA SER A 155 13.45 -12.98 27.51
C SER A 155 13.65 -12.04 26.32
N TYR A 156 12.99 -12.32 25.18
CA TYR A 156 13.01 -11.43 24.02
C TYR A 156 12.31 -10.09 24.32
N VAL A 157 11.12 -10.15 24.93
CA VAL A 157 10.35 -8.96 25.31
C VAL A 157 11.11 -8.13 26.35
N ASP A 158 11.67 -8.78 27.38
CA ASP A 158 12.45 -8.13 28.44
C ASP A 158 13.74 -7.49 27.88
N GLY A 159 14.41 -8.15 26.93
CA GLY A 159 15.57 -7.60 26.22
C GLY A 159 15.22 -6.32 25.45
N LYS A 160 14.14 -6.36 24.65
CA LYS A 160 13.66 -5.19 23.89
C LYS A 160 13.16 -4.05 24.78
N LEU A 161 12.52 -4.38 25.90
CA LEU A 161 12.13 -3.40 26.91
C LEU A 161 13.36 -2.76 27.55
N SER A 162 14.40 -3.55 27.86
CA SER A 162 15.63 -3.02 28.46
C SER A 162 16.46 -2.18 27.50
N GLU A 163 16.39 -2.42 26.18
CA GLU A 163 16.98 -1.53 25.16
C GLU A 163 16.22 -0.19 25.04
N LYS A 164 14.88 -0.20 25.19
CA LYS A 164 14.05 1.01 25.14
C LYS A 164 14.04 1.80 26.46
N ALA A 165 14.28 1.14 27.57
CA ALA A 165 14.32 1.77 28.88
C ALA A 165 15.69 2.46 29.06
N ASP A 166 15.71 3.78 28.94
CA ASP A 166 16.88 4.61 29.20
C ASP A 166 17.14 4.72 30.73
N LYS A 167 17.45 3.56 31.33
CA LYS A 167 17.73 3.41 32.77
C LYS A 167 18.89 4.32 33.20
N THR A 168 19.85 4.52 32.31
CA THR A 168 20.98 5.44 32.47
C THR A 168 20.54 6.88 32.72
N ALA A 169 19.64 7.42 31.89
CA ALA A 169 19.12 8.76 32.07
C ALA A 169 18.32 8.89 33.38
N LEU A 170 17.53 7.87 33.73
CA LEU A 170 16.72 7.86 34.95
C LEU A 170 17.60 7.83 36.22
N THR A 171 18.64 6.99 36.26
CA THR A 171 19.58 6.93 37.38
C THR A 171 20.38 8.22 37.52
N ALA A 172 20.81 8.83 36.40
CA ALA A 172 21.50 10.13 36.43
C ALA A 172 20.58 11.25 36.97
N LEU A 173 19.29 11.20 36.64
CA LEU A 173 18.31 12.15 37.15
C LEU A 173 18.08 11.96 38.65
N ASP A 174 17.92 10.73 39.14
CA ASP A 174 17.79 10.42 40.57
C ASP A 174 18.98 10.95 41.38
N LEU A 175 20.20 10.75 40.87
CA LEU A 175 21.41 11.26 41.50
C LEU A 175 21.43 12.79 41.56
N ARG A 176 21.08 13.48 40.46
CA ARG A 176 21.00 14.94 40.42
C ARG A 176 19.94 15.48 41.37
N VAL A 177 18.79 14.81 41.48
CA VAL A 177 17.73 15.19 42.43
C VAL A 177 18.22 15.08 43.87
N LYS A 178 18.90 13.98 44.23
CA LYS A 178 19.50 13.82 45.57
C LYS A 178 20.56 14.89 45.87
N GLN A 179 21.48 15.15 44.94
CA GLN A 179 22.49 16.19 45.08
C GLN A 179 21.86 17.59 45.26
N ASN A 180 20.82 17.90 44.48
CA ASN A 180 20.09 19.15 44.63
C ASN A 180 19.36 19.25 45.97
N GLN A 181 18.76 18.14 46.45
CA GLN A 181 18.09 18.08 47.75
C GLN A 181 19.07 18.40 48.90
N GLU A 182 20.27 17.83 48.87
CA GLU A 182 21.33 18.08 49.85
C GLU A 182 21.84 19.52 49.79
N ALA A 183 22.08 20.05 48.59
CA ALA A 183 22.50 21.43 48.40
C ALA A 183 21.45 22.41 48.97
N ILE A 184 20.16 22.20 48.68
CA ILE A 184 19.06 23.00 49.22
C ILE A 184 18.98 22.88 50.76
N ALA A 185 19.16 21.68 51.30
CA ALA A 185 19.15 21.44 52.74
C ALA A 185 20.30 22.17 53.45
N SER A 186 21.47 22.29 52.82
CA SER A 186 22.62 23.03 53.38
C SER A 186 22.44 24.56 53.38
N LEU A 187 21.77 25.09 52.36
CA LEU A 187 21.56 26.54 52.21
C LEU A 187 20.51 27.11 53.18
N LYS A 188 19.48 26.31 53.51
CA LYS A 188 18.34 26.78 54.31
C LYS A 188 18.65 27.11 55.78
N PRO A 189 19.36 26.29 56.57
CA PRO A 189 19.54 26.57 57.99
C PRO A 189 20.75 27.47 58.30
N ALA A 190 21.92 27.23 57.69
CA ALA A 190 23.15 27.93 58.10
C ALA A 190 23.23 29.37 57.58
N ASN A 191 22.96 29.57 56.29
CA ASN A 191 23.14 30.88 55.67
C ASN A 191 21.99 31.84 56.00
N ILE A 192 20.74 31.36 56.01
CA ILE A 192 19.57 32.20 56.28
C ILE A 192 19.56 32.66 57.75
N GLU A 193 19.80 31.75 58.70
CA GLU A 193 19.85 32.14 60.12
C GLU A 193 21.07 33.01 60.42
N GLY A 194 22.22 32.73 59.79
CA GLY A 194 23.39 33.60 59.87
C GLY A 194 23.14 35.01 59.34
N LEU A 195 22.43 35.14 58.21
CA LEU A 195 22.05 36.43 57.64
C LEU A 195 21.03 37.16 58.53
N LYS A 196 20.00 36.49 59.02
CA LYS A 196 19.04 37.07 59.98
C LYS A 196 19.74 37.61 61.22
N ALA A 197 20.68 36.85 61.79
CA ALA A 197 21.43 37.27 62.97
C ALA A 197 22.30 38.51 62.69
N ARG A 198 22.92 38.59 61.49
CA ARG A 198 23.68 39.77 61.05
C ARG A 198 22.78 40.98 60.84
N THR A 199 21.61 40.81 60.23
CA THR A 199 20.62 41.88 60.05
C THR A 199 20.16 42.44 61.40
N ALA A 200 19.81 41.58 62.35
CA ALA A 200 19.40 42.02 63.69
C ALA A 200 20.52 42.80 64.42
N LYS A 201 21.78 42.35 64.31
CA LYS A 201 22.94 43.10 64.85
C LYS A 201 23.14 44.45 64.16
N LEU A 202 22.93 44.52 62.85
CA LEU A 202 23.05 45.75 62.09
C LEU A 202 21.96 46.75 62.48
N GLU A 203 20.71 46.31 62.59
CA GLU A 203 19.59 47.13 63.07
C GLU A 203 19.84 47.69 64.47
N ALA A 204 20.31 46.86 65.40
CA ALA A 204 20.67 47.29 66.75
C ALA A 204 21.81 48.34 66.73
N SER A 205 22.80 48.16 65.87
CA SER A 205 23.93 49.10 65.71
C SER A 205 23.48 50.44 65.13
N VAL A 206 22.61 50.41 64.11
CA VAL A 206 22.01 51.61 63.50
C VAL A 206 21.17 52.37 64.53
N SER A 207 20.35 51.67 65.32
CA SER A 207 19.55 52.29 66.38
C SER A 207 20.44 52.98 67.43
N LYS A 208 21.50 52.30 67.89
CA LYS A 208 22.47 52.87 68.83
C LYS A 208 23.18 54.11 68.25
N LEU A 209 23.60 54.03 66.99
CA LEU A 209 24.26 55.15 66.33
C LEU A 209 23.33 56.35 66.18
N ASN A 210 22.07 56.13 65.81
CA ASN A 210 21.06 57.19 65.72
C ASN A 210 20.84 57.88 67.08
N ALA A 211 20.75 57.11 68.17
CA ALA A 211 20.64 57.67 69.52
C ALA A 211 21.87 58.50 69.90
N GLN A 212 23.08 58.03 69.56
CA GLN A 212 24.32 58.78 69.79
C GLN A 212 24.40 60.05 68.95
N VAL A 213 23.99 60.01 67.69
CA VAL A 213 23.93 61.20 66.82
C VAL A 213 22.97 62.23 67.40
N GLN A 214 21.77 61.82 67.82
CA GLN A 214 20.81 62.73 68.45
C GLN A 214 21.37 63.36 69.73
N SER A 215 22.01 62.56 70.58
CA SER A 215 22.65 63.06 71.80
C SER A 215 23.78 64.05 71.49
N ASN A 216 24.60 63.75 70.49
CA ASN A 216 25.67 64.65 70.05
C ASN A 216 25.11 65.95 69.47
N THR A 217 24.04 65.91 68.67
CA THR A 217 23.36 67.11 68.17
C THR A 217 22.88 67.99 69.32
N GLN A 218 22.20 67.41 70.31
CA GLN A 218 21.75 68.15 71.50
C GLN A 218 22.91 68.74 72.30
N ARG A 219 24.01 68.00 72.44
CA ARG A 219 25.22 68.48 73.12
C ARG A 219 25.87 69.62 72.34
N LEU A 220 25.94 69.55 71.01
CA LEU A 220 26.48 70.60 70.17
C LEU A 220 25.64 71.87 70.24
N ASP A 221 24.32 71.75 70.22
CA ASP A 221 23.42 72.89 70.37
C ASP A 221 23.60 73.53 71.75
N LYS A 222 23.65 72.72 72.81
CA LYS A 222 23.89 73.20 74.17
C LYS A 222 25.26 73.89 74.30
N LEU A 223 26.32 73.30 73.75
CA LEU A 223 27.66 73.88 73.76
C LEU A 223 27.70 75.21 73.00
N ASN A 224 27.03 75.30 71.85
CA ASN A 224 26.94 76.53 71.07
C ASN A 224 26.21 77.64 71.86
N GLU A 225 25.13 77.29 72.56
CA GLU A 225 24.40 78.20 73.43
C GLU A 225 25.23 78.64 74.64
N GLU A 226 25.90 77.71 75.32
CA GLU A 226 26.82 78.02 76.44
C GLU A 226 27.98 78.91 75.99
N LEU A 227 28.56 78.66 74.82
CA LEU A 227 29.63 79.47 74.25
C LEU A 227 29.15 80.89 73.93
N LYS A 228 28.01 81.04 73.25
CA LYS A 228 27.43 82.36 72.94
C LYS A 228 27.18 83.16 74.22
N ARG A 229 26.65 82.51 75.26
CA ARG A 229 26.43 83.13 76.57
C ARG A 229 27.74 83.49 77.25
N GLY A 230 28.73 82.60 77.24
CA GLY A 230 30.07 82.87 77.77
C GLY A 230 30.69 84.12 77.15
N LEU A 231 30.63 84.22 75.81
CA LEU A 231 31.11 85.40 75.09
C LEU A 231 30.30 86.66 75.40
N ALA A 232 28.98 86.56 75.53
CA ALA A 232 28.15 87.71 75.94
C ALA A 232 28.50 88.18 77.36
N THR A 233 28.71 87.27 78.31
CA THR A 233 29.13 87.62 79.68
C THR A 233 30.52 88.24 79.71
N GLN A 234 31.45 87.74 78.88
CA GLN A 234 32.77 88.31 78.73
C GLN A 234 32.74 89.72 78.13
N ALA A 235 31.90 89.95 77.12
CA ALA A 235 31.66 91.27 76.55
C ALA A 235 31.13 92.23 77.62
N ALA A 236 30.16 91.80 78.45
CA ALA A 236 29.62 92.59 79.55
C ALA A 236 30.69 92.91 80.61
N LEU A 237 31.47 91.91 81.02
CA LEU A 237 32.59 92.07 81.97
C LEU A 237 33.67 93.03 81.45
N SER A 238 33.93 93.04 80.14
CA SER A 238 34.90 93.94 79.52
C SER A 238 34.41 95.40 79.49
N GLY A 239 33.09 95.61 79.45
CA GLY A 239 32.48 96.93 79.53
C GLY A 239 32.49 97.54 80.94
N LEU A 240 32.90 96.78 81.97
CA LEU A 240 33.01 97.30 83.33
C LEU A 240 34.14 98.33 83.42
N PHE A 241 33.73 99.53 83.82
CA PHE A 241 34.60 100.68 83.90
C PHE A 241 35.67 100.54 84.98
N GLN A 242 36.81 101.20 84.79
CA GLN A 242 37.89 101.17 85.76
C GLN A 242 37.77 102.38 86.73
N PRO A 243 38.05 102.19 88.03
CA PRO A 243 38.12 103.29 88.99
C PRO A 243 39.08 104.40 88.57
N TYR A 244 38.60 105.64 88.42
CA TYR A 244 39.47 106.81 88.14
C TYR A 244 39.92 107.56 89.39
N SER A 245 39.09 107.61 90.44
CA SER A 245 39.41 108.36 91.66
C SER A 245 40.24 107.52 92.62
N VAL A 246 41.38 108.04 93.05
CA VAL A 246 42.23 107.43 94.08
C VAL A 246 41.52 107.46 95.44
N GLY A 247 41.64 106.37 96.20
CA GLY A 247 41.12 106.25 97.56
C GLY A 247 39.60 106.03 97.67
N LYS A 248 38.89 105.89 96.53
CA LYS A 248 37.43 105.71 96.49
C LYS A 248 37.05 104.36 95.87
N PHE A 249 36.02 103.75 96.44
CA PHE A 249 35.38 102.56 95.89
C PHE A 249 34.46 102.94 94.71
N ASN A 250 34.48 102.15 93.64
CA ASN A 250 33.62 102.33 92.48
C ASN A 250 32.81 101.06 92.23
N VAL A 251 31.51 101.22 91.99
CA VAL A 251 30.61 100.16 91.53
C VAL A 251 30.25 100.46 90.10
N THR A 252 30.32 99.44 89.25
CA THR A 252 30.11 99.53 87.82
C THR A 252 29.15 98.43 87.39
N ALA A 253 28.27 98.74 86.45
CA ALA A 253 27.40 97.79 85.82
C ALA A 253 27.50 97.97 84.30
N ALA A 254 27.49 96.86 83.57
CA ALA A 254 27.59 96.86 82.12
C ALA A 254 26.68 95.77 81.54
N VAL A 255 26.25 95.96 80.31
CA VAL A 255 25.50 94.97 79.54
C VAL A 255 26.29 94.62 78.30
N GLY A 256 26.32 93.34 77.95
CA GLY A 256 27.05 92.83 76.80
C GLY A 256 26.23 91.80 76.05
N GLY A 257 26.52 91.63 74.77
CA GLY A 257 25.81 90.70 73.90
C GLY A 257 26.73 90.03 72.90
N TYR A 258 26.39 88.80 72.53
CA TYR A 258 27.04 88.06 71.46
C TYR A 258 26.00 87.24 70.69
N GLN A 259 25.84 87.54 69.40
CA GLN A 259 24.75 87.04 68.55
C GLN A 259 23.37 87.20 69.23
N SER A 260 22.63 86.09 69.40
CA SER A 260 21.28 86.06 69.96
C SER A 260 21.23 86.03 71.49
N LYS A 261 22.38 86.22 72.18
CA LYS A 261 22.45 86.16 73.65
C LYS A 261 22.97 87.46 74.25
N SER A 262 22.39 87.81 75.39
CA SER A 262 22.75 88.98 76.18
C SER A 262 23.15 88.57 77.59
N ALA A 263 23.93 89.42 78.25
CA ALA A 263 24.38 89.25 79.61
C ALA A 263 24.52 90.59 80.32
N VAL A 264 24.38 90.56 81.64
CA VAL A 264 24.56 91.71 82.52
C VAL A 264 25.72 91.43 83.45
N ALA A 265 26.62 92.39 83.60
CA ALA A 265 27.77 92.35 84.48
C ALA A 265 27.65 93.42 85.55
N VAL A 266 28.06 93.09 86.76
CA VAL A 266 28.25 94.02 87.85
C VAL A 266 29.64 93.80 88.44
N GLY A 267 30.34 94.87 88.75
CA GLY A 267 31.68 94.79 89.31
C GLY A 267 32.03 95.97 90.17
N ALA A 268 33.03 95.74 91.01
CA ALA A 268 33.56 96.72 91.92
C ALA A 268 35.06 96.88 91.69
N GLY A 269 35.56 98.09 91.92
CA GLY A 269 37.00 98.34 91.87
C GLY A 269 37.43 99.39 92.89
N TYR A 270 38.69 99.29 93.28
CA TYR A 270 39.34 100.21 94.21
C TYR A 270 40.71 100.60 93.67
N ARG A 271 40.98 101.89 93.64
CA ARG A 271 42.29 102.44 93.25
C ARG A 271 43.01 102.91 94.51
N PHE A 272 43.99 102.12 94.93
CA PHE A 272 44.72 102.33 96.18
C PHE A 272 45.59 103.58 96.11
N ASN A 273 46.24 103.82 94.97
CA ASN A 273 47.05 105.00 94.71
C ASN A 273 47.07 105.31 93.21
N ALA A 274 47.78 106.37 92.80
CA ALA A 274 47.90 106.73 91.38
C ALA A 274 48.58 105.65 90.52
N HIS A 275 49.23 104.66 91.13
CA HIS A 275 49.99 103.62 90.43
C HIS A 275 49.37 102.23 90.55
N PHE A 276 48.36 102.00 91.39
CA PHE A 276 47.85 100.66 91.69
C PHE A 276 46.31 100.65 91.85
N ALA A 277 45.66 99.80 91.06
CA ALA A 277 44.22 99.56 91.11
C ALA A 277 43.88 98.07 91.04
N ALA A 278 42.78 97.69 91.67
CA ALA A 278 42.21 96.35 91.57
C ALA A 278 40.72 96.43 91.22
N LYS A 279 40.23 95.45 90.47
CA LYS A 279 38.80 95.28 90.19
C LYS A 279 38.40 93.82 90.19
N ALA A 280 37.13 93.57 90.51
CA ALA A 280 36.49 92.28 90.40
C ALA A 280 35.07 92.47 89.85
N GLY A 281 34.62 91.54 89.01
CA GLY A 281 33.29 91.59 88.42
C GLY A 281 32.68 90.21 88.26
N VAL A 282 31.35 90.16 88.29
CA VAL A 282 30.55 88.97 88.00
C VAL A 282 29.55 89.31 86.91
N ALA A 283 29.31 88.38 86.00
CA ALA A 283 28.33 88.53 84.93
C ALA A 283 27.43 87.32 84.82
N MET A 284 26.19 87.58 84.45
CA MET A 284 25.11 86.60 84.39
C MET A 284 24.44 86.73 83.03
N SER A 285 24.25 85.61 82.33
CA SER A 285 23.53 85.61 81.05
C SER A 285 22.03 85.70 81.26
N THR A 286 21.33 86.48 80.42
CA THR A 286 19.87 86.64 80.50
C THR A 286 19.17 85.37 79.99
N GLY A 287 18.44 84.68 80.87
CA GLY A 287 17.60 83.52 80.53
C GLY A 287 18.15 82.15 80.92
N ASP A 288 19.24 82.06 81.69
CA ASP A 288 19.74 80.82 82.32
C ASP A 288 20.75 81.11 83.44
N ASN A 289 21.12 80.10 84.23
CA ASN A 289 21.97 80.25 85.42
C ASN A 289 23.50 80.30 85.14
N ASN A 290 23.91 80.70 83.93
CA ASN A 290 25.34 80.76 83.59
C ASN A 290 25.95 82.07 84.12
N ALA A 291 26.86 81.95 85.08
CA ALA A 291 27.61 83.05 85.65
C ALA A 291 29.11 82.92 85.35
N SER A 292 29.75 84.05 85.05
CA SER A 292 31.20 84.17 84.91
C SER A 292 31.72 85.27 85.84
N TYR A 293 33.00 85.20 86.20
CA TYR A 293 33.64 86.16 87.08
C TYR A 293 35.02 86.54 86.56
N ASN A 294 35.47 87.75 86.85
CA ASN A 294 36.83 88.19 86.59
C ASN A 294 37.42 88.93 87.80
N VAL A 295 38.74 88.91 87.89
CA VAL A 295 39.52 89.69 88.84
C VAL A 295 40.75 90.19 88.10
N GLY A 296 41.10 91.46 88.28
CA GLY A 296 42.26 92.06 87.63
C GLY A 296 42.90 93.12 88.50
N VAL A 297 44.21 93.27 88.36
CA VAL A 297 45.01 94.33 88.99
C VAL A 297 45.76 95.09 87.90
N ASN A 298 45.95 96.38 88.10
CA ASN A 298 46.67 97.25 87.19
C ASN A 298 47.75 98.01 87.95
N TYR A 299 48.94 98.11 87.36
CA TYR A 299 50.05 98.92 87.87
C TYR A 299 50.56 99.87 86.78
N GLU A 300 50.65 101.17 87.08
CA GLU A 300 51.09 102.24 86.18
C GLU A 300 52.42 102.80 86.68
N PHE A 301 53.41 102.98 85.80
CA PHE A 301 54.74 103.54 86.12
C PHE A 301 54.98 104.87 85.41
#